data_AF-A0A1J5Q9U0-F1
#
_entry.id   AF-A0A1J5Q9U0-F1
#
_cell.length_a   1.000
_cell.length_b   1.000
_cell.length_c   1.000
_cell.angle_alpha   90.00
_cell.angle_beta   90.00
_cell.angle_gamma   90.00
#
_symmetry.space_group_name_H-M   'P 1'
#
loop_
_entity.id
_entity.type
_entity.pdbx_description
1 polymer ?
#
loop_
_entity_poly.entity_id
_entity_poly.type
_entity_poly.pdbx_seq_one_letter_code
_entity_poly.pdbx_strand_id
1 'polypeptide(L)'
;MGLESFAMRTFATDGVALEDSEACEIDVGILERHAAASPALLHQIHGLIGNRLACAQQNQFALGSMHAEERLARFLLDLSQRYRARGLSPDVFVLSMTRQDIASYLGLKLETVSRLMTHLHRDGLLQVEQRRVRITNRDGLTALLAPPER
;
A
#
# COMPACT_ATOMS: atom_id res chain seq x y z
N MET A 1 -15.02 -5.08 2.33
CA MET A 1 -14.82 -6.06 3.42
C MET A 1 -13.77 -5.51 4.38
N GLY A 2 -13.95 -5.71 5.68
CA GLY A 2 -12.91 -5.38 6.67
C GLY A 2 -13.45 -4.65 7.90
N LEU A 3 -12.61 -3.79 8.50
CA LEU A 3 -12.86 -3.10 9.77
C LEU A 3 -14.17 -2.28 9.81
N GLU A 4 -14.70 -1.90 8.66
CA GLU A 4 -15.96 -1.14 8.53
C GLU A 4 -17.16 -1.95 9.01
N SER A 5 -17.05 -3.28 9.00
CA SER A 5 -18.04 -4.19 9.55
C SER A 5 -18.19 -4.05 11.08
N PHE A 6 -17.20 -3.51 11.79
CA PHE A 6 -17.35 -3.17 13.21
C PHE A 6 -18.31 -2.01 13.43
N ALA A 7 -18.46 -1.11 12.45
CA ALA A 7 -19.29 0.09 12.59
C ALA A 7 -20.68 -0.07 11.94
N MET A 8 -20.75 -0.62 10.72
CA MET A 8 -21.97 -0.56 9.91
C MET A 8 -22.66 -1.91 9.64
N ARG A 9 -22.10 -3.05 10.10
CA ARG A 9 -22.60 -4.43 9.83
C ARG A 9 -22.90 -4.72 8.35
N THR A 10 -22.41 -3.87 7.45
CA THR A 10 -22.52 -3.96 5.99
C THR A 10 -21.13 -3.75 5.40
N PHE A 11 -20.91 -4.30 4.21
CA PHE A 11 -19.66 -4.11 3.49
C PHE A 11 -19.84 -2.98 2.49
N ALA A 12 -19.16 -1.85 2.70
CA ALA A 12 -19.17 -0.72 1.75
C ALA A 12 -18.20 -0.93 0.56
N THR A 13 -17.44 -2.02 0.57
CA THR A 13 -16.36 -2.31 -0.37
C THR A 13 -16.32 -3.79 -0.71
N ASP A 14 -15.98 -4.11 -1.96
CA ASP A 14 -15.65 -5.47 -2.39
C ASP A 14 -14.18 -5.79 -2.09
N GLY A 15 -13.84 -7.08 -2.12
CA GLY A 15 -12.46 -7.55 -2.00
C GLY A 15 -12.19 -8.63 -3.04
N VAL A 16 -11.07 -8.50 -3.76
CA VAL A 16 -10.65 -9.47 -4.77
C VAL A 16 -9.23 -9.94 -4.47
N ALA A 17 -8.98 -11.24 -4.58
CA ALA A 17 -7.64 -11.80 -4.48
C ALA A 17 -6.86 -11.50 -5.77
N LEU A 18 -5.68 -10.89 -5.63
CA LEU A 18 -4.80 -10.55 -6.77
C LEU A 18 -3.80 -11.66 -7.11
N GLU A 19 -3.67 -12.64 -6.22
CA GLU A 19 -2.81 -13.82 -6.30
C GLU A 19 -3.42 -14.94 -5.45
N ASP A 20 -2.88 -16.15 -5.55
CA ASP A 20 -3.26 -17.26 -4.68
C ASP A 20 -3.10 -16.84 -3.21
N SER A 21 -4.22 -16.82 -2.48
CA SER A 21 -4.30 -16.20 -1.16
C SER A 21 -5.08 -17.09 -0.21
N GLU A 22 -4.62 -17.16 1.04
CA GLU A 22 -5.36 -17.77 2.15
C GLU A 22 -6.00 -16.67 3.00
N ALA A 23 -7.26 -16.87 3.38
CA ALA A 23 -8.01 -15.95 4.22
C ALA A 23 -8.63 -16.70 5.40
N CYS A 24 -8.61 -16.07 6.58
CA CYS A 24 -9.33 -16.55 7.75
C CYS A 24 -10.54 -15.65 7.98
N GLU A 25 -11.73 -16.25 7.96
CA GLU A 25 -12.95 -15.55 8.32
C GLU A 25 -13.08 -15.48 9.84
N ILE A 26 -13.29 -14.27 10.34
CA ILE A 26 -13.48 -14.00 11.77
C ILE A 26 -14.83 -13.34 11.95
N ASP A 27 -15.74 -14.00 12.67
CA ASP A 27 -17.02 -13.41 13.05
C ASP A 27 -16.79 -12.26 14.04
N VAL A 28 -17.27 -11.07 13.68
CA VAL A 28 -17.07 -9.84 14.47
C VAL A 28 -17.75 -9.97 15.84
N GLY A 29 -18.92 -10.60 15.92
CA GLY A 29 -19.63 -10.78 17.19
C GLY A 29 -18.90 -11.74 18.14
N ILE A 30 -18.27 -12.80 17.61
CA ILE A 30 -17.37 -13.67 18.39
C ILE A 30 -16.16 -12.87 18.88
N LEU A 31 -15.51 -12.12 17.98
CA LEU A 31 -14.34 -11.32 18.30
C LEU A 31 -14.61 -10.26 19.36
N GLU A 32 -15.74 -9.54 19.28
CA GLU A 32 -16.17 -8.54 20.26
C GLU A 32 -16.40 -9.15 21.65
N ARG A 33 -17.06 -10.32 21.73
CA ARG A 33 -17.26 -11.02 23.01
C ARG A 33 -15.94 -11.41 23.66
N HIS A 34 -14.98 -11.92 22.88
CA HIS A 34 -13.66 -12.28 23.40
C HIS A 34 -12.81 -11.05 23.74
N ALA A 35 -12.92 -9.96 22.98
CA ALA A 35 -12.24 -8.71 23.27
C ALA A 35 -12.75 -8.07 24.57
N ALA A 36 -14.05 -8.15 24.85
CA ALA A 36 -14.62 -7.69 26.12
C ALA A 36 -14.08 -8.47 27.34
N ALA A 37 -13.74 -9.75 27.15
CA ALA A 37 -13.17 -10.60 28.20
C ALA A 37 -11.64 -10.47 28.34
N SER A 38 -10.96 -9.85 27.38
CA SER A 38 -9.49 -9.74 27.35
C SER A 38 -9.04 -8.31 27.00
N PRO A 39 -8.62 -7.52 28.00
CA PRO A 39 -8.13 -6.16 27.79
C PRO A 39 -6.94 -6.08 26.80
N ALA A 40 -6.10 -7.12 26.77
CA ALA A 40 -4.97 -7.20 25.84
C ALA A 40 -5.44 -7.33 24.38
N LEU A 41 -6.44 -8.16 24.13
CA LEU A 41 -7.02 -8.33 22.78
C LEU A 41 -7.73 -7.04 22.33
N LEU A 42 -8.48 -6.41 23.24
CA LEU A 42 -9.13 -5.13 22.97
C LEU A 42 -8.12 -4.04 22.58
N HIS A 43 -7.00 -3.94 23.33
CA HIS A 43 -5.93 -3.00 23.01
C HIS A 43 -5.31 -3.25 21.63
N GLN A 44 -5.07 -4.52 21.27
CA GLN A 44 -4.57 -4.89 19.95
C GLN A 44 -5.54 -4.49 18.83
N ILE A 45 -6.84 -4.76 19.01
CA ILE A 45 -7.88 -4.36 18.03
C ILE A 45 -7.92 -2.84 17.86
N HIS A 46 -7.93 -2.08 18.96
CA HIS A 46 -7.89 -0.62 18.90
C HIS A 46 -6.64 -0.10 18.21
N GLY A 47 -5.47 -0.70 18.46
CA GLY A 47 -4.22 -0.36 17.76
C GLY A 47 -4.30 -0.62 16.25
N LEU A 48 -4.91 -1.74 15.85
CA LEU A 48 -5.13 -2.05 14.43
C LEU A 48 -6.06 -1.02 13.76
N ILE A 49 -7.17 -0.66 14.41
CA ILE A 49 -8.11 0.36 13.91
C ILE A 49 -7.43 1.72 13.81
N GLY A 50 -6.75 2.16 14.88
CA GLY A 50 -6.05 3.45 14.92
C GLY A 50 -4.98 3.58 13.83
N ASN A 51 -4.17 2.54 13.64
CA ASN A 51 -3.15 2.50 12.57
C ASN A 51 -3.78 2.56 11.17
N ARG A 52 -4.93 1.89 10.96
CA ARG A 52 -5.64 1.95 9.68
C ARG A 52 -6.22 3.33 9.39
N LEU A 53 -6.80 3.98 10.40
CA LEU A 53 -7.30 5.35 10.28
C LEU A 53 -6.18 6.35 9.97
N ALA A 54 -5.06 6.27 10.69
CA ALA A 54 -3.90 7.13 10.46
C ALA A 54 -3.33 6.96 9.04
N CYS A 55 -3.22 5.71 8.56
CA CYS A 55 -2.77 5.42 7.19
C CYS A 55 -3.74 5.97 6.13
N ALA A 56 -5.05 5.86 6.34
CA ALA A 56 -6.06 6.39 5.43
C ALA A 56 -5.97 7.93 5.33
N GLN A 57 -5.79 8.60 6.47
CA GLN A 57 -5.61 10.05 6.53
C GLN A 57 -4.34 10.50 5.78
N GLN A 58 -3.20 9.82 5.97
CA GLN A 58 -1.96 10.13 5.27
C GLN A 58 -2.10 10.01 3.74
N ASN A 59 -2.80 8.98 3.26
CA ASN A 59 -3.05 8.79 1.83
C ASN A 59 -3.95 9.89 1.24
N GLN A 60 -4.92 10.39 2.01
CA GLN A 60 -5.87 11.39 1.53
C GLN A 60 -5.22 12.77 1.32
N PHE A 61 -4.21 13.13 2.11
CA PHE A 61 -3.46 14.38 1.95
C PHE A 61 -2.33 14.29 0.90
N ALA A 62 -1.65 13.15 0.78
CA ALA A 62 -0.50 12.99 -0.12
C ALA A 62 -0.87 13.05 -1.61
N LEU A 63 -2.07 12.61 -1.99
CA LEU A 63 -2.48 12.53 -3.39
C LEU A 63 -2.88 13.87 -4.01
N GLY A 64 -3.18 14.89 -3.19
CA GLY A 64 -3.68 16.19 -3.64
C GLY A 64 -2.60 17.18 -4.10
N SER A 65 -1.37 17.05 -3.60
CA SER A 65 -0.26 17.97 -3.89
C SER A 65 0.90 17.34 -4.66
N MET A 66 0.96 16.01 -4.76
CA MET A 66 2.05 15.29 -5.40
C MET A 66 1.87 15.16 -6.92
N HIS A 67 2.96 15.37 -7.67
CA HIS A 67 3.09 15.01 -9.07
C HIS A 67 3.04 13.49 -9.27
N ALA A 68 2.73 13.07 -10.50
CA ALA A 68 2.53 11.66 -10.83
C ALA A 68 3.77 10.79 -10.52
N GLU A 69 4.97 11.34 -10.73
CA GLU A 69 6.24 10.68 -10.43
C GLU A 69 6.45 10.46 -8.93
N GLU A 70 6.19 11.48 -8.12
CA GLU A 70 6.26 11.42 -6.65
C GLU A 70 5.30 10.37 -6.09
N ARG A 71 4.06 10.32 -6.61
CA ARG A 71 3.04 9.33 -6.20
C ARG A 71 3.52 7.90 -6.47
N LEU A 72 4.14 7.67 -7.63
CA LEU A 72 4.67 6.34 -7.97
C LEU A 72 5.89 5.98 -7.12
N ALA A 73 6.83 6.91 -6.93
CA ALA A 73 8.00 6.70 -6.09
C ALA A 73 7.60 6.37 -4.64
N ARG A 74 6.64 7.13 -4.10
CA ARG A 74 6.09 6.89 -2.76
C ARG A 74 5.44 5.52 -2.65
N PHE A 75 4.63 5.14 -3.63
CA PHE A 75 4.01 3.82 -3.67
C PHE A 75 5.03 2.67 -3.63
N LEU A 76 6.10 2.77 -4.40
CA LEU A 76 7.16 1.76 -4.44
C LEU A 76 7.94 1.68 -3.12
N LEU A 77 8.23 2.83 -2.50
CA LEU A 77 8.88 2.89 -1.20
C LEU A 77 8.00 2.35 -0.06
N ASP A 78 6.71 2.67 -0.06
CA ASP A 78 5.76 2.13 0.92
C ASP A 78 5.62 0.61 0.76
N LEU A 79 5.58 0.10 -0.49
CA LEU A 79 5.54 -1.35 -0.75
C LEU A 79 6.82 -2.03 -0.27
N SER A 80 7.97 -1.43 -0.54
CA SER A 80 9.26 -1.87 -0.07
C SER A 80 9.34 -1.99 1.47
N GLN A 81 8.82 -0.98 2.19
CA GLN A 81 8.76 -1.00 3.64
C GLN A 81 7.85 -2.12 4.17
N ARG A 82 6.72 -2.38 3.50
CA ARG A 82 5.82 -3.49 3.85
C ARG A 82 6.48 -4.86 3.66
N TYR A 83 7.27 -5.04 2.59
CA TYR A 83 8.05 -6.25 2.37
C TYR A 83 9.11 -6.43 3.48
N ARG A 84 9.83 -5.35 3.84
CA ARG A 84 10.79 -5.36 4.95
C ARG A 84 10.17 -5.81 6.27
N ALA A 85 8.99 -5.28 6.60
CA ALA A 85 8.27 -5.61 7.83
C ALA A 85 7.84 -7.09 7.88
N ARG A 86 7.72 -7.76 6.74
CA ARG A 86 7.44 -9.20 6.61
C ARG A 86 8.71 -10.07 6.57
N GLY A 87 9.90 -9.48 6.73
CA GLY A 87 11.17 -10.21 6.61
C GLY A 87 11.56 -10.58 5.18
N LEU A 88 10.90 -9.99 4.18
CA LEU A 88 11.20 -10.19 2.77
C LEU A 88 12.22 -9.16 2.27
N SER A 89 12.80 -9.41 1.10
CA SER A 89 13.70 -8.46 0.45
C SER A 89 12.99 -7.11 0.24
N PRO A 90 13.51 -6.01 0.81
CA PRO A 90 12.91 -4.69 0.62
C PRO A 90 13.18 -4.13 -0.77
N ASP A 91 14.21 -4.63 -1.46
CA ASP A 91 14.69 -4.06 -2.71
C ASP A 91 14.17 -4.82 -3.93
N VAL A 92 13.58 -6.01 -3.74
CA VAL A 92 13.07 -6.83 -4.84
C VAL A 92 11.71 -7.38 -4.47
N PHE A 93 10.69 -7.02 -5.25
CA PHE A 93 9.33 -7.47 -5.02
C PHE A 93 8.57 -7.68 -6.34
N VAL A 94 7.52 -8.48 -6.27
CA VAL A 94 6.60 -8.72 -7.39
C VAL A 94 5.36 -7.85 -7.19
N LEU A 95 4.97 -7.13 -8.23
CA LEU A 95 3.72 -6.39 -8.28
C LEU A 95 2.60 -7.34 -8.71
N SER A 96 1.85 -7.86 -7.75
CA SER A 96 0.68 -8.72 -8.00
C SER A 96 -0.45 -7.96 -8.67
N MET A 97 -0.56 -6.65 -8.39
CA MET A 97 -1.45 -5.71 -9.06
C MET A 97 -1.11 -5.55 -10.54
N THR A 98 -2.12 -5.35 -11.39
CA THR A 98 -1.88 -4.88 -12.76
C THR A 98 -1.47 -3.42 -12.79
N ARG A 99 -0.92 -2.97 -13.91
CA ARG A 99 -0.63 -1.53 -14.12
C ARG A 99 -1.90 -0.68 -14.07
N GLN A 100 -3.05 -1.25 -14.45
CA GLN A 100 -4.34 -0.58 -14.38
C GLN A 100 -4.79 -0.38 -12.93
N ASP A 101 -4.61 -1.40 -12.09
CA ASP A 101 -4.94 -1.32 -10.65
C ASP A 101 -4.07 -0.28 -9.95
N ILE A 102 -2.77 -0.27 -10.26
CA ILE A 102 -1.83 0.74 -9.74
C ILE A 102 -2.26 2.14 -10.17
N ALA A 103 -2.64 2.31 -11.44
CA ALA A 103 -3.10 3.60 -11.96
C ALA A 103 -4.38 4.06 -11.25
N SER A 104 -5.36 3.17 -11.05
CA SER A 104 -6.58 3.45 -10.31
C SER A 104 -6.29 3.84 -8.85
N TYR A 105 -5.44 3.07 -8.16
CA TYR A 105 -5.03 3.35 -6.79
C TYR A 105 -4.32 4.70 -6.64
N LEU A 106 -3.45 5.03 -7.60
CA LEU A 106 -2.72 6.30 -7.61
C LEU A 106 -3.48 7.44 -8.26
N GLY A 107 -4.75 7.27 -8.70
CA GLY A 107 -5.48 8.32 -9.42
C GLY A 107 -4.74 8.83 -10.67
N LEU A 108 -4.00 7.97 -11.35
CA LEU A 108 -3.25 8.24 -12.58
C LEU A 108 -3.87 7.47 -13.75
N LYS A 109 -3.44 7.79 -14.98
CA LYS A 109 -3.73 6.97 -16.15
C LYS A 109 -2.73 5.81 -16.25
N LEU A 110 -3.17 4.66 -16.76
CA LEU A 110 -2.32 3.50 -17.05
C LEU A 110 -1.08 3.89 -17.85
N GLU A 111 -1.27 4.70 -18.89
CA GLU A 111 -0.20 5.18 -19.75
C GLU A 111 0.85 5.99 -18.96
N THR A 112 0.40 6.84 -18.03
CA THR A 112 1.30 7.62 -17.16
C THR A 112 2.13 6.70 -16.27
N VAL A 113 1.51 5.70 -15.64
CA VAL A 113 2.24 4.71 -14.82
C VAL A 113 3.26 3.95 -15.67
N SER A 114 2.89 3.52 -16.87
CA SER A 114 3.78 2.79 -17.77
C SER A 114 4.98 3.66 -18.21
N ARG A 115 4.73 4.92 -18.58
CA ARG A 115 5.77 5.89 -18.96
C ARG A 115 6.72 6.17 -17.80
N LEU A 116 6.20 6.42 -16.60
CA LEU A 116 7.00 6.66 -15.40
C LEU A 116 7.85 5.45 -15.00
N MET A 117 7.28 4.23 -15.01
CA MET A 117 8.05 3.01 -14.75
C MET A 117 9.22 2.84 -15.73
N THR A 118 9.00 3.18 -17.01
CA THR A 118 10.04 3.13 -18.04
C THR A 118 11.10 4.22 -17.82
N HIS A 119 10.68 5.42 -17.45
CA HIS A 119 11.57 6.55 -17.15
C HIS A 119 12.47 6.24 -15.96
N LEU A 120 11.91 5.84 -14.82
CA LEU A 120 12.65 5.47 -13.61
C LEU A 120 13.60 4.28 -13.87
N HIS A 121 13.22 3.37 -14.78
CA HIS A 121 14.10 2.29 -15.21
C HIS A 121 15.31 2.81 -16.00
N ARG A 122 15.07 3.67 -16.98
CA ARG A 122 16.12 4.29 -17.81
C ARG A 122 17.09 5.12 -16.96
N ASP A 123 16.58 5.79 -15.95
CA ASP A 123 17.34 6.65 -15.05
C ASP A 123 18.10 5.85 -13.98
N GLY A 124 18.03 4.51 -14.02
CA GLY A 124 18.77 3.62 -13.12
C GLY A 124 18.25 3.59 -11.69
N LEU A 125 17.05 4.12 -11.44
CA LEU A 125 16.40 4.11 -10.12
C LEU A 125 15.72 2.76 -9.84
N LEU A 126 15.22 2.11 -10.90
CA LEU A 126 14.55 0.83 -10.85
C LEU A 126 15.06 -0.13 -11.93
N GLN A 127 14.91 -1.43 -11.71
CA GLN A 127 14.93 -2.45 -12.75
C GLN A 127 13.58 -3.12 -12.81
N VAL A 128 12.99 -3.21 -14.01
CA VAL A 128 11.64 -3.72 -14.22
C VAL A 128 11.68 -4.89 -15.19
N GLU A 129 11.27 -6.06 -14.71
CA GLU A 129 11.17 -7.29 -15.50
C GLU A 129 9.75 -7.84 -15.37
N GLN A 130 8.89 -7.52 -16.34
CA GLN A 130 7.46 -7.83 -16.31
C GLN A 130 6.77 -7.28 -15.03
N ARG A 131 6.47 -8.16 -14.07
CA ARG A 131 5.87 -7.84 -12.76
C ARG A 131 6.91 -7.70 -11.65
N ARG A 132 8.14 -8.15 -11.86
CA ARG A 132 9.22 -8.04 -10.89
C ARG A 132 9.82 -6.64 -10.98
N VAL A 133 9.91 -5.97 -9.83
CA VAL A 133 10.56 -4.67 -9.68
C VAL A 133 11.69 -4.80 -8.69
N ARG A 134 12.84 -4.25 -9.06
CA ARG A 134 13.99 -4.08 -8.17
C ARG A 134 14.29 -2.60 -8.01
N ILE A 135 14.39 -2.13 -6.77
CA ILE A 135 14.90 -0.80 -6.46
C ILE A 135 16.42 -0.88 -6.52
N THR A 136 17.02 -0.20 -7.49
CA THR A 136 18.48 -0.17 -7.68
C THR A 136 19.12 1.01 -6.97
N ASN A 137 18.41 2.14 -6.86
CA ASN A 137 18.85 3.32 -6.13
C ASN A 137 17.72 3.87 -5.24
N ARG A 138 17.71 3.45 -3.97
CA ARG A 138 16.69 3.90 -2.99
C ARG A 138 16.82 5.39 -2.69
N ASP A 139 18.04 5.91 -2.60
CA ASP A 139 18.27 7.31 -2.26
C ASP A 139 17.78 8.24 -3.37
N GLY A 140 18.05 7.89 -4.63
CA GLY A 140 17.53 8.61 -5.80
C GLY A 140 16.00 8.55 -5.88
N LEU A 141 15.39 7.41 -5.58
CA LEU A 141 13.93 7.27 -5.53
C LEU A 141 13.31 8.09 -4.39
N THR A 142 14.02 8.22 -3.27
CA THR A 142 13.60 9.02 -2.10
C THR A 142 13.75 10.52 -2.37
N ALA A 143 14.80 10.91 -3.11
CA ALA A 143 15.04 12.29 -3.50
C ALA A 143 13.91 12.87 -4.36
N LEU A 144 13.20 12.04 -5.13
CA LEU A 144 12.00 12.46 -5.86
C LEU A 144 10.87 12.94 -4.95
N LEU A 145 10.86 12.55 -3.67
CA LEU A 145 9.84 12.97 -2.70
C LEU A 145 10.23 14.23 -1.91
N ALA A 146 11.48 14.68 -2.04
CA ALA A 146 11.93 15.91 -1.41
C ALA A 146 11.48 17.12 -2.26
N PRO A 147 10.96 18.20 -1.65
CA PRO A 147 10.69 19.41 -2.40
C PRO A 147 11.99 19.91 -3.07
N PRO A 148 11.95 20.40 -4.32
CA PRO A 148 13.13 20.97 -4.94
C PRO A 148 13.62 22.14 -4.07
N GLU A 149 14.87 22.08 -3.62
CA GLU A 149 15.54 23.24 -3.04
C GLU A 149 15.51 24.36 -4.10
N ARG A 150 14.80 25.44 -3.78
CA ARG A 150 14.71 26.65 -4.61
C ARG A 150 15.92 27.53 -4.40
#